data_AF-A0A7K0ZHQ6-F1
#
_entry.id   AF-A0A7K0ZHQ6-F1
#
_cell.length_a   1.000
_cell.length_b   1.000
_cell.length_c   1.000
_cell.angle_alpha   90.00
_cell.angle_beta   90.00
_cell.angle_gamma   90.00
#
_symmetry.space_group_name_H-M   'P 1'
#
loop_
_entity.id
_entity.type
_entity.pdbx_description
1 polymer ?
#
loop_
_entity_poly.entity_id
_entity_poly.type
_entity_poly.pdbx_seq_one_letter_code
_entity_poly.pdbx_strand_id
1 'polypeptide(L)'
;GSGKTLAFGLAMLTRLAGRRATPQQPDGLILVPTRELAMQVSDGLAPLADACGLRIRLIVGGMPYVKQIQALDRGVHILVATPGRLKDLVDRRAVDLSEVAITVLDEADQMADMGFMPIVRELLDQTRPRSQRLLFSATLDGDVDALIRAYMKDPARHSLAPAQASVETMDHHVLIVHPADKEEVTAQIGAREGRTIFFVRTQAGVDRLTDQLTSKGIAAGALHGGKTQAVRTRTLAAFRDGLTPALVATDVAARGIHVDGISLVVHVDAPNDAKDYLHRAGRTARAGESGTVVTLASPKQQRQVSALTGRAGVQPTVKRIRPGDEHLVEVTGAREPSGIAWYPPKERAPKREFNRTGRTAGGSSRPGGSSRYGSHSRPERSERPDRGDRPERTDRPARSDSFARPPRADSPARPARAERRAEAFPAGGRREESKPTGFQTNGYAAKRAKPRVKPAAKPTR
;
A
#
# COMPACT_ATOMS: atom_id res chain seq x y z
N GLY A 1 16.06 5.95 -1.16
CA GLY A 1 15.88 5.46 0.22
C GLY A 1 17.21 5.01 0.82
N SER A 2 17.22 4.49 2.05
CA SER A 2 18.44 4.15 2.82
C SER A 2 19.19 2.86 2.37
N GLY A 3 19.13 2.50 1.09
CA GLY A 3 19.88 1.37 0.54
C GLY A 3 19.43 -0.05 0.97
N LYS A 4 18.42 -0.21 1.84
CA LYS A 4 17.89 -1.51 2.34
C LYS A 4 17.92 -2.63 1.30
N THR A 5 17.33 -2.38 0.14
CA THR A 5 17.17 -3.33 -0.97
C THR A 5 18.50 -3.89 -1.47
N LEU A 6 19.55 -3.06 -1.58
CA LEU A 6 20.88 -3.52 -1.98
C LEU A 6 21.58 -4.24 -0.83
N ALA A 7 21.41 -3.78 0.41
CA ALA A 7 22.04 -4.41 1.58
C ALA A 7 21.59 -5.89 1.76
N PHE A 8 20.28 -6.17 1.64
CA PHE A 8 19.81 -7.57 1.65
C PHE A 8 19.93 -8.26 0.30
N GLY A 9 19.78 -7.52 -0.80
CA GLY A 9 19.83 -8.05 -2.15
C GLY A 9 21.20 -8.64 -2.48
N LEU A 10 22.28 -7.89 -2.25
CA LEU A 10 23.65 -8.36 -2.50
C LEU A 10 23.98 -9.59 -1.65
N ALA A 11 23.57 -9.62 -0.38
CA ALA A 11 23.73 -10.80 0.48
C ALA A 11 22.97 -12.03 -0.04
N MET A 12 21.74 -11.86 -0.54
CA MET A 12 20.95 -12.94 -1.14
C MET A 12 21.53 -13.41 -2.48
N LEU A 13 21.84 -12.50 -3.40
CA LEU A 13 22.39 -12.83 -4.72
C LEU A 13 23.75 -13.55 -4.60
N THR A 14 24.63 -13.08 -3.72
CA THR A 14 25.94 -13.71 -3.49
C THR A 14 25.81 -15.12 -2.90
N ARG A 15 24.85 -15.34 -1.99
CA ARG A 15 24.57 -16.65 -1.36
C ARG A 15 23.94 -17.67 -2.31
N LEU A 16 23.28 -17.20 -3.38
CA LEU A 16 22.55 -18.02 -4.34
C LEU A 16 23.25 -18.15 -5.70
N ALA A 17 24.31 -17.38 -5.95
CA ALA A 17 25.11 -17.46 -7.18
C ALA A 17 25.59 -18.90 -7.47
N GLY A 18 25.52 -19.30 -8.75
CA GLY A 18 25.91 -20.64 -9.20
C GLY A 18 24.91 -21.76 -8.90
N ARG A 19 23.80 -21.51 -8.18
CA ARG A 19 22.70 -22.47 -8.03
C ARG A 19 21.93 -22.65 -9.35
N ARG A 20 21.09 -23.71 -9.39
CA ARG A 20 20.15 -23.98 -10.49
C ARG A 20 18.72 -23.96 -9.95
N ALA A 21 17.92 -23.03 -10.43
CA ALA A 21 16.50 -22.90 -10.08
C ALA A 21 15.68 -24.13 -10.46
N THR A 22 15.26 -24.89 -9.46
CA THR A 22 14.34 -26.03 -9.58
C THR A 22 12.90 -25.55 -9.82
N PRO A 23 12.09 -26.25 -10.65
CA PRO A 23 10.66 -25.99 -10.75
C PRO A 23 9.97 -25.95 -9.38
N GLN A 24 9.13 -24.93 -9.17
CA GLN A 24 8.31 -24.72 -7.96
C GLN A 24 9.06 -24.60 -6.61
N GLN A 25 10.39 -24.76 -6.56
CA GLN A 25 11.23 -24.71 -5.35
C GLN A 25 12.26 -23.55 -5.42
N PRO A 26 11.94 -22.34 -4.93
CA PRO A 26 12.86 -21.22 -4.83
C PRO A 26 13.92 -21.39 -3.72
N ASP A 27 15.14 -20.94 -3.99
CA ASP A 27 16.23 -20.88 -3.00
C ASP A 27 16.13 -19.66 -2.06
N GLY A 28 15.46 -18.60 -2.48
CA GLY A 28 15.40 -17.31 -1.77
C GLY A 28 14.00 -16.69 -1.74
N LEU A 29 13.68 -16.07 -0.61
CA LEU A 29 12.37 -15.43 -0.39
C LEU A 29 12.53 -14.01 0.17
N ILE A 30 11.83 -13.04 -0.40
CA ILE A 30 11.70 -11.67 0.10
C ILE A 30 10.21 -11.39 0.34
N LEU A 31 9.82 -11.28 1.61
CA LEU A 31 8.47 -10.93 2.04
C LEU A 31 8.36 -9.42 2.25
N VAL A 32 7.31 -8.83 1.67
CA VAL A 32 7.02 -7.39 1.71
C VAL A 32 5.52 -7.14 1.90
N PRO A 33 5.12 -6.07 2.61
CA PRO A 33 3.71 -5.76 2.89
C PRO A 33 2.88 -5.37 1.66
N THR A 34 3.47 -4.69 0.65
CA THR A 34 2.70 -4.16 -0.49
C THR A 34 3.24 -4.61 -1.85
N ARG A 35 2.36 -4.57 -2.84
CA ARG A 35 2.66 -4.94 -4.23
C ARG A 35 3.60 -3.93 -4.87
N GLU A 36 3.44 -2.68 -4.49
CA GLU A 36 4.24 -1.54 -4.95
C GLU A 36 5.69 -1.65 -4.44
N LEU A 37 5.90 -2.02 -3.18
CA LEU A 37 7.25 -2.32 -2.67
C LEU A 37 7.82 -3.60 -3.29
N ALA A 38 7.00 -4.63 -3.52
CA ALA A 38 7.46 -5.83 -4.22
C ALA A 38 8.01 -5.51 -5.62
N MET A 39 7.30 -4.68 -6.39
CA MET A 39 7.77 -4.19 -7.68
C MET A 39 9.10 -3.44 -7.54
N GLN A 40 9.19 -2.45 -6.64
CA GLN A 40 10.44 -1.70 -6.40
C GLN A 40 11.64 -2.61 -6.06
N VAL A 41 11.43 -3.62 -5.21
CA VAL A 41 12.46 -4.60 -4.82
C VAL A 41 12.85 -5.51 -6.00
N SER A 42 11.88 -5.96 -6.81
CA SER A 42 12.15 -6.75 -8.00
C SER A 42 12.89 -5.95 -9.06
N ASP A 43 12.45 -4.72 -9.34
CA ASP A 43 13.00 -3.84 -10.37
C ASP A 43 14.43 -3.39 -9.99
N GLY A 44 14.67 -3.09 -8.70
CA GLY A 44 15.98 -2.72 -8.17
C GLY A 44 16.99 -3.87 -8.06
N LEU A 45 16.53 -5.13 -8.06
CA LEU A 45 17.40 -6.31 -7.99
C LEU A 45 17.53 -7.08 -9.31
N ALA A 46 16.62 -6.90 -10.27
CA ALA A 46 16.65 -7.64 -11.53
C ALA A 46 17.99 -7.50 -12.31
N PRO A 47 18.57 -6.29 -12.51
CA PRO A 47 19.84 -6.16 -13.24
C PRO A 47 21.00 -6.90 -12.56
N LEU A 48 21.01 -6.94 -11.22
CA LEU A 48 22.03 -7.64 -10.44
C LEU A 48 21.80 -9.16 -10.45
N ALA A 49 20.54 -9.59 -10.44
CA ALA A 49 20.17 -11.01 -10.53
C ALA A 49 20.51 -11.59 -11.89
N ASP A 50 20.16 -10.90 -12.98
CA ASP A 50 20.46 -11.32 -14.35
C ASP A 50 21.99 -11.43 -14.56
N ALA A 51 22.77 -10.50 -14.00
CA ALA A 51 24.25 -10.58 -13.99
C ALA A 51 24.81 -11.77 -13.20
N CYS A 52 24.08 -12.28 -12.20
CA CYS A 52 24.41 -13.52 -11.48
C CYS A 52 23.79 -14.80 -12.10
N GLY A 53 23.06 -14.70 -13.22
CA GLY A 53 22.28 -15.81 -13.80
C GLY A 53 21.04 -16.22 -12.98
N LEU A 54 20.66 -15.40 -12.00
CA LEU A 54 19.57 -15.65 -11.07
C LEU A 54 18.23 -15.15 -11.61
N ARG A 55 17.12 -15.73 -11.13
CA ARG A 55 15.78 -15.53 -11.69
C ARG A 55 14.82 -15.09 -10.58
N ILE A 56 14.51 -13.79 -10.54
CA ILE A 56 13.54 -13.18 -9.62
C ILE A 56 12.12 -13.25 -10.21
N ARG A 57 11.10 -13.57 -9.42
CA ARG A 57 9.68 -13.42 -9.81
C ARG A 57 8.78 -12.81 -8.72
N LEU A 58 7.79 -12.03 -9.18
CA LEU A 58 6.81 -11.32 -8.35
C LEU A 58 5.58 -12.19 -8.04
N ILE A 59 5.37 -12.49 -6.76
CA ILE A 59 4.23 -13.27 -6.25
C ILE A 59 3.33 -12.36 -5.41
N VAL A 60 2.51 -11.57 -6.10
CA VAL A 60 1.66 -10.54 -5.49
C VAL A 60 0.22 -10.58 -5.96
N GLY A 61 -0.70 -10.15 -5.08
CA GLY A 61 -2.14 -10.11 -5.35
C GLY A 61 -2.50 -9.22 -6.54
N GLY A 62 -3.71 -9.40 -7.08
CA GLY A 62 -4.20 -8.61 -8.22
C GLY A 62 -3.62 -8.99 -9.59
N MET A 63 -2.48 -9.69 -9.65
CA MET A 63 -2.03 -10.36 -10.87
C MET A 63 -2.72 -11.75 -11.05
N PRO A 64 -2.90 -12.24 -12.29
CA PRO A 64 -3.52 -13.54 -12.55
C PRO A 64 -2.68 -14.72 -12.04
N TYR A 65 -3.33 -15.65 -11.32
CA TYR A 65 -2.70 -16.87 -10.80
C TYR A 65 -1.95 -17.68 -11.86
N VAL A 66 -2.57 -17.90 -13.03
CA VAL A 66 -1.99 -18.70 -14.13
C VAL A 66 -0.60 -18.20 -14.53
N LYS A 67 -0.37 -16.88 -14.57
CA LYS A 67 0.94 -16.31 -14.93
C LYS A 67 2.00 -16.49 -13.83
N GLN A 68 1.59 -16.59 -12.57
CA GLN A 68 2.50 -16.83 -11.44
C GLN A 68 2.87 -18.32 -11.36
N ILE A 69 1.90 -19.22 -11.50
CA ILE A 69 2.10 -20.68 -11.56
C ILE A 69 3.03 -21.03 -12.75
N GLN A 70 2.70 -20.57 -13.97
CA GLN A 70 3.54 -20.75 -15.16
C GLN A 70 4.96 -20.14 -15.08
N ALA A 71 5.24 -19.29 -14.09
CA ALA A 71 6.58 -18.78 -13.82
C ALA A 71 7.33 -19.69 -12.82
N LEU A 72 6.64 -20.21 -11.80
CA LEU A 72 7.14 -21.19 -10.84
C LEU A 72 7.48 -22.53 -11.52
N ASP A 73 6.63 -23.00 -12.44
CA ASP A 73 6.82 -24.25 -13.20
C ASP A 73 8.12 -24.26 -14.05
N ARG A 74 8.62 -23.08 -14.44
CA ARG A 74 9.89 -22.93 -15.20
C ARG A 74 11.12 -22.92 -14.30
N GLY A 75 10.94 -23.02 -12.99
CA GLY A 75 11.93 -22.76 -11.96
C GLY A 75 12.19 -21.26 -11.74
N VAL A 76 12.43 -20.91 -10.49
CA VAL A 76 12.79 -19.56 -10.03
C VAL A 76 13.86 -19.68 -8.95
N HIS A 77 14.77 -18.70 -8.86
CA HIS A 77 15.77 -18.68 -7.79
C HIS A 77 15.26 -17.91 -6.58
N ILE A 78 14.58 -16.78 -6.83
CA ILE A 78 14.15 -15.83 -5.79
C ILE A 78 12.68 -15.43 -6.02
N LEU A 79 11.89 -15.45 -4.96
CA LEU A 79 10.55 -14.85 -4.94
C LEU A 79 10.55 -13.53 -4.19
N VAL A 80 9.93 -12.51 -4.78
CA VAL A 80 9.56 -11.26 -4.09
C VAL A 80 8.03 -11.26 -3.96
N ALA A 81 7.51 -11.30 -2.74
CA ALA A 81 6.13 -11.72 -2.49
C ALA A 81 5.40 -10.93 -1.40
N THR A 82 4.08 -10.73 -1.59
CA THR A 82 3.18 -10.28 -0.52
C THR A 82 2.61 -11.50 0.21
N PRO A 83 2.66 -11.59 1.55
CA PRO A 83 2.36 -12.81 2.32
C PRO A 83 1.10 -13.57 1.88
N GLY A 84 -0.05 -12.90 1.80
CA GLY A 84 -1.32 -13.53 1.43
C GLY A 84 -1.29 -14.25 0.07
N ARG A 85 -0.65 -13.66 -0.96
CA ARG A 85 -0.53 -14.32 -2.28
C ARG A 85 0.49 -15.45 -2.29
N LEU A 86 1.54 -15.39 -1.48
CA LEU A 86 2.43 -16.54 -1.37
C LEU A 86 1.69 -17.72 -0.71
N LYS A 87 0.93 -17.43 0.36
CA LYS A 87 0.08 -18.41 1.05
C LYS A 87 -0.96 -19.02 0.10
N ASP A 88 -1.65 -18.21 -0.71
CA ASP A 88 -2.59 -18.69 -1.75
C ASP A 88 -1.96 -19.75 -2.68
N LEU A 89 -0.66 -19.64 -3.00
CA LEU A 89 0.05 -20.54 -3.93
C LEU A 89 0.65 -21.76 -3.22
N VAL A 90 1.12 -21.59 -1.98
CA VAL A 90 1.55 -22.69 -1.09
C VAL A 90 0.37 -23.63 -0.82
N ASP A 91 -0.79 -23.09 -0.47
CA ASP A 91 -2.00 -23.89 -0.19
C ASP A 91 -2.52 -24.62 -1.45
N ARG A 92 -2.21 -24.10 -2.64
CA ARG A 92 -2.47 -24.74 -3.94
C ARG A 92 -1.39 -25.74 -4.37
N ARG A 93 -0.32 -25.92 -3.59
CA ARG A 93 0.87 -26.71 -3.92
C ARG A 93 1.54 -26.29 -5.25
N ALA A 94 1.47 -25.00 -5.58
CA ALA A 94 2.12 -24.42 -6.76
C ALA A 94 3.55 -23.91 -6.48
N VAL A 95 3.94 -23.87 -5.20
CA VAL A 95 5.29 -23.54 -4.74
C VAL A 95 5.55 -24.31 -3.44
N ASP A 96 6.77 -24.82 -3.29
CA ASP A 96 7.29 -25.44 -2.07
C ASP A 96 8.44 -24.58 -1.52
N LEU A 97 8.38 -24.23 -0.24
CA LEU A 97 9.36 -23.34 0.40
C LEU A 97 10.48 -24.10 1.15
N SER A 98 10.46 -25.44 1.12
CA SER A 98 11.37 -26.30 1.89
C SER A 98 12.86 -26.04 1.62
N GLU A 99 13.20 -25.61 0.41
CA GLU A 99 14.57 -25.31 -0.03
C GLU A 99 15.01 -23.84 0.11
N VAL A 100 14.13 -22.95 0.63
CA VAL A 100 14.46 -21.54 0.87
C VAL A 100 15.58 -21.42 1.90
N ALA A 101 16.79 -21.16 1.42
CA ALA A 101 18.03 -21.12 2.20
C ALA A 101 18.35 -19.71 2.76
N ILE A 102 17.62 -18.68 2.28
CA ILE A 102 17.66 -17.32 2.81
C ILE A 102 16.31 -16.60 2.65
N THR A 103 15.84 -15.97 3.74
CA THR A 103 14.60 -15.19 3.77
C THR A 103 14.86 -13.75 4.23
N VAL A 104 14.23 -12.79 3.57
CA VAL A 104 14.17 -11.37 3.96
C VAL A 104 12.74 -11.01 4.34
N LEU A 105 12.59 -10.25 5.40
CA LEU A 105 11.36 -9.54 5.76
C LEU A 105 11.66 -8.04 5.70
N ASP A 106 11.06 -7.30 4.77
CA ASP A 106 11.21 -5.84 4.69
C ASP A 106 9.90 -5.13 4.98
N GLU A 107 9.97 -4.05 5.77
CA GLU A 107 8.84 -3.33 6.37
C GLU A 107 7.97 -4.28 7.21
N ALA A 108 8.63 -4.97 8.16
CA ALA A 108 8.03 -5.99 9.04
C ALA A 108 7.01 -5.40 10.03
N ASP A 109 7.28 -4.22 10.57
CA ASP A 109 6.33 -3.35 11.28
C ASP A 109 5.07 -3.09 10.47
N GLN A 110 5.21 -2.75 9.19
CA GLN A 110 4.07 -2.52 8.30
C GLN A 110 3.32 -3.83 7.98
N MET A 111 4.00 -4.99 7.95
CA MET A 111 3.33 -6.29 7.89
C MET A 111 2.55 -6.61 9.18
N ALA A 112 2.97 -6.09 10.34
CA ALA A 112 2.19 -6.16 11.59
C ALA A 112 1.00 -5.18 11.57
N ASP A 113 1.20 -3.93 11.16
CA ASP A 113 0.13 -2.92 10.99
C ASP A 113 -0.94 -3.34 9.97
N MET A 114 -0.65 -4.32 9.09
CA MET A 114 -1.56 -4.91 8.11
C MET A 114 -2.10 -6.29 8.51
N GLY A 115 -1.78 -6.79 9.72
CA GLY A 115 -2.27 -8.06 10.25
C GLY A 115 -1.70 -9.32 9.57
N PHE A 116 -0.62 -9.21 8.80
CA PHE A 116 -0.03 -10.37 8.09
C PHE A 116 0.84 -11.26 8.97
N MET A 117 1.12 -10.89 10.22
CA MET A 117 2.02 -11.63 11.11
C MET A 117 1.72 -13.14 11.28
N PRO A 118 0.46 -13.61 11.39
CA PRO A 118 0.16 -15.04 11.38
C PRO A 118 0.60 -15.73 10.08
N ILE A 119 0.21 -15.16 8.92
CA ILE A 119 0.55 -15.68 7.59
C ILE A 119 2.07 -15.69 7.37
N VAL A 120 2.78 -14.66 7.86
CA VAL A 120 4.24 -14.58 7.79
C VAL A 120 4.90 -15.70 8.63
N ARG A 121 4.38 -16.01 9.82
CA ARG A 121 4.85 -17.13 10.65
C ARG A 121 4.65 -18.46 9.92
N GLU A 122 3.44 -18.74 9.45
CA GLU A 122 3.10 -19.95 8.67
C GLU A 122 3.98 -20.14 7.42
N LEU A 123 4.37 -19.05 6.75
CA LEU A 123 5.29 -19.10 5.60
C LEU A 123 6.74 -19.35 6.03
N LEU A 124 7.19 -18.76 7.14
CA LEU A 124 8.53 -18.96 7.68
C LEU A 124 8.73 -20.37 8.26
N ASP A 125 7.69 -20.98 8.84
CA ASP A 125 7.73 -22.36 9.35
C ASP A 125 7.94 -23.39 8.23
N GLN A 126 7.56 -23.04 6.99
CA GLN A 126 7.77 -23.86 5.80
C GLN A 126 9.11 -23.60 5.09
N THR A 127 9.91 -22.63 5.54
CA THR A 127 11.27 -22.41 5.00
C THR A 127 12.28 -23.37 5.62
N ARG A 128 13.38 -23.65 4.89
CA ARG A 128 14.44 -24.56 5.32
C ARG A 128 14.87 -24.30 6.78
N PRO A 129 14.89 -25.32 7.66
CA PRO A 129 15.36 -25.16 9.04
C PRO A 129 16.79 -24.58 9.10
N ARG A 130 17.00 -23.61 9.99
CA ARG A 130 18.27 -22.85 10.12
C ARG A 130 18.69 -22.08 8.85
N SER A 131 17.73 -21.73 7.98
CA SER A 131 17.90 -20.73 6.90
C SER A 131 18.41 -19.39 7.44
N GLN A 132 19.15 -18.65 6.61
CA GLN A 132 19.58 -17.30 6.96
C GLN A 132 18.36 -16.36 6.90
N ARG A 133 18.14 -15.56 7.95
CA ARG A 133 16.97 -14.68 8.06
C ARG A 133 17.40 -13.24 8.32
N LEU A 134 16.93 -12.32 7.49
CA LEU A 134 17.18 -10.88 7.58
C LEU A 134 15.85 -10.16 7.81
N LEU A 135 15.84 -9.17 8.69
CA LEU A 135 14.63 -8.41 9.04
C LEU A 135 14.93 -6.91 9.03
N PHE A 136 14.08 -6.16 8.33
CA PHE A 136 14.14 -4.71 8.22
C PHE A 136 12.80 -4.12 8.65
N SER A 137 12.87 -3.15 9.55
CA SER A 137 11.72 -2.53 10.21
C SER A 137 12.14 -1.13 10.66
N ALA A 138 11.25 -0.15 10.63
CA ALA A 138 11.46 1.16 11.25
C ALA A 138 11.12 1.12 12.75
N THR A 139 10.13 0.31 13.15
CA THR A 139 9.80 0.04 14.56
C THR A 139 10.05 -1.42 14.95
N LEU A 140 10.41 -1.65 16.22
CA LEU A 140 10.60 -2.97 16.83
C LEU A 140 9.56 -3.19 17.93
N ASP A 141 8.29 -3.07 17.55
CA ASP A 141 7.12 -3.14 18.42
C ASP A 141 6.44 -4.52 18.39
N GLY A 142 5.95 -4.95 19.57
CA GLY A 142 5.02 -6.07 19.76
C GLY A 142 5.29 -7.33 18.92
N ASP A 143 4.48 -7.51 17.86
CA ASP A 143 4.54 -8.66 16.97
C ASP A 143 5.88 -8.82 16.22
N VAL A 144 6.56 -7.72 15.88
CA VAL A 144 7.88 -7.75 15.23
C VAL A 144 8.91 -8.33 16.19
N ASP A 145 8.87 -7.89 17.45
CA ASP A 145 9.78 -8.32 18.51
C ASP A 145 9.50 -9.79 18.93
N ALA A 146 8.24 -10.24 18.83
CA ALA A 146 7.87 -11.66 18.94
C ALA A 146 8.39 -12.49 17.74
N LEU A 147 8.31 -11.96 16.51
CA LEU A 147 8.85 -12.63 15.32
C LEU A 147 10.37 -12.76 15.37
N ILE A 148 11.09 -11.72 15.84
CA ILE A 148 12.54 -11.78 16.09
C ILE A 148 12.87 -12.93 17.05
N ARG A 149 12.20 -12.99 18.21
CA ARG A 149 12.42 -14.05 19.22
C ARG A 149 12.18 -15.47 18.71
N ALA A 150 11.17 -15.68 17.87
CA ALA A 150 10.83 -17.01 17.38
C ALA A 150 11.63 -17.43 16.13
N TYR A 151 11.97 -16.49 15.22
CA TYR A 151 12.49 -16.83 13.90
C TYR A 151 13.97 -16.48 13.67
N MET A 152 14.58 -15.61 14.48
CA MET A 152 15.98 -15.20 14.31
C MET A 152 16.89 -15.82 15.38
N LYS A 153 17.91 -16.58 14.95
CA LYS A 153 18.94 -17.12 15.85
C LYS A 153 20.11 -16.13 15.93
N ASP A 154 20.37 -15.63 17.14
CA ASP A 154 21.48 -14.71 17.47
C ASP A 154 21.65 -13.55 16.46
N PRO A 155 20.62 -12.71 16.25
CA PRO A 155 20.65 -11.67 15.23
C PRO A 155 21.57 -10.51 15.61
N ALA A 156 22.60 -10.27 14.79
CA ALA A 156 23.37 -9.04 14.82
C ALA A 156 22.44 -7.83 14.59
N ARG A 157 22.23 -7.02 15.64
CA ARG A 157 21.35 -5.84 15.60
C ARG A 157 22.11 -4.63 15.09
N HIS A 158 21.66 -4.06 13.97
CA HIS A 158 22.14 -2.79 13.46
C HIS A 158 21.00 -1.78 13.43
N SER A 159 21.11 -0.73 14.26
CA SER A 159 20.24 0.44 14.17
C SER A 159 21.01 1.57 13.52
N LEU A 160 20.45 2.14 12.46
CA LEU A 160 20.78 3.52 12.08
C LEU A 160 20.24 4.46 13.18
N ALA A 161 20.66 5.74 13.16
CA ALA A 161 20.20 6.73 14.13
C ALA A 161 18.65 6.82 14.16
N PRO A 162 18.03 7.06 15.33
CA PRO A 162 16.58 7.06 15.46
C PRO A 162 15.93 8.14 14.59
N ALA A 163 14.64 7.94 14.25
CA ALA A 163 13.87 8.81 13.34
C ALA A 163 13.81 10.30 13.74
N GLN A 164 14.23 10.66 14.96
CA GLN A 164 14.49 12.03 15.38
C GLN A 164 15.42 12.77 14.40
N ALA A 165 16.48 12.12 13.89
CA ALA A 165 17.38 12.73 12.91
C ALA A 165 16.71 13.04 11.56
N SER A 166 15.60 12.37 11.23
CA SER A 166 14.75 12.71 10.06
C SER A 166 13.62 13.70 10.37
N VAL A 167 13.30 13.91 11.66
CA VAL A 167 12.42 15.01 12.10
C VAL A 167 13.18 16.34 12.06
N GLU A 168 14.47 16.33 12.43
CA GLU A 168 15.35 17.50 12.37
C GLU A 168 15.53 18.04 10.93
N THR A 169 15.35 17.20 9.90
CA THR A 169 15.38 17.61 8.48
C THR A 169 14.01 17.99 7.92
N MET A 170 12.96 18.10 8.74
CA MET A 170 11.59 18.37 8.29
C MET A 170 10.95 19.60 8.95
N ASP A 171 10.45 20.51 8.12
CA ASP A 171 9.66 21.66 8.57
C ASP A 171 8.22 21.24 8.84
N HIS A 172 7.85 21.12 10.12
CA HIS A 172 6.52 20.70 10.54
C HIS A 172 5.59 21.91 10.78
N HIS A 173 4.42 21.92 10.13
CA HIS A 173 3.42 22.99 10.27
C HIS A 173 2.03 22.43 10.57
N VAL A 174 1.26 23.14 11.41
CA VAL A 174 -0.15 22.89 11.65
C VAL A 174 -0.94 24.13 11.24
N LEU A 175 -1.66 24.02 10.14
CA LEU A 175 -2.50 25.08 9.59
C LEU A 175 -3.93 24.89 10.11
N ILE A 176 -4.40 25.86 10.88
CA ILE A 176 -5.75 25.91 11.44
C ILE A 176 -6.66 26.59 10.42
N VAL A 177 -7.44 25.78 9.68
CA VAL A 177 -8.26 26.20 8.55
C VAL A 177 -9.74 26.10 8.91
N HIS A 178 -10.55 27.08 8.51
CA HIS A 178 -11.99 26.99 8.69
C HIS A 178 -12.60 25.99 7.67
N PRO A 179 -13.66 25.21 8.02
CA PRO A 179 -14.11 24.11 7.15
C PRO A 179 -14.58 24.51 5.76
N ALA A 180 -15.10 25.72 5.56
CA ALA A 180 -15.48 26.22 4.23
C ALA A 180 -14.25 26.46 3.33
N ASP A 181 -13.20 27.04 3.92
CA ASP A 181 -11.97 27.46 3.27
C ASP A 181 -11.10 26.27 2.81
N LYS A 182 -11.37 25.06 3.34
CA LYS A 182 -10.54 23.86 3.14
C LYS A 182 -10.43 23.43 1.67
N GLU A 183 -11.49 23.60 0.87
CA GLU A 183 -11.50 23.23 -0.56
C GLU A 183 -10.75 24.23 -1.46
N GLU A 184 -10.51 25.44 -0.95
CA GLU A 184 -9.73 26.47 -1.62
C GLU A 184 -8.26 26.35 -1.23
N VAL A 185 -7.96 26.28 0.06
CA VAL A 185 -6.61 26.00 0.60
C VAL A 185 -6.00 24.73 0.02
N THR A 186 -6.75 23.62 -0.06
CA THR A 186 -6.21 22.37 -0.65
C THR A 186 -5.96 22.49 -2.16
N ALA A 187 -6.73 23.31 -2.87
CA ALA A 187 -6.49 23.59 -4.29
C ALA A 187 -5.28 24.51 -4.49
N GLN A 188 -5.16 25.58 -3.69
CA GLN A 188 -4.02 26.48 -3.76
C GLN A 188 -2.70 25.76 -3.44
N ILE A 189 -2.69 24.87 -2.44
CA ILE A 189 -1.54 23.98 -2.18
C ILE A 189 -1.34 23.00 -3.35
N GLY A 190 -2.41 22.50 -3.98
CA GLY A 190 -2.31 21.57 -5.11
C GLY A 190 -1.75 22.18 -6.39
N ALA A 191 -1.90 23.50 -6.58
CA ALA A 191 -1.38 24.26 -7.72
C ALA A 191 0.11 24.67 -7.58
N ARG A 192 0.80 24.22 -6.52
CA ARG A 192 2.23 24.50 -6.31
C ARG A 192 3.13 23.85 -7.36
N GLU A 193 4.36 24.34 -7.45
CA GLU A 193 5.47 23.61 -8.09
C GLU A 193 6.10 22.57 -7.15
N GLY A 194 6.51 21.44 -7.73
CA GLY A 194 7.08 20.30 -6.99
C GLY A 194 6.05 19.25 -6.57
N ARG A 195 6.53 18.06 -6.20
CA ARG A 195 5.66 16.90 -5.94
C ARG A 195 5.08 16.91 -4.53
N THR A 196 3.78 16.70 -4.46
CA THR A 196 2.98 16.83 -3.23
C THR A 196 2.14 15.57 -2.99
N ILE A 197 2.20 15.01 -1.77
CA ILE A 197 1.29 13.93 -1.36
C ILE A 197 0.25 14.45 -0.36
N PHE A 198 -1.02 14.33 -0.73
CA PHE A 198 -2.18 14.64 0.10
C PHE A 198 -2.72 13.38 0.76
N PHE A 199 -2.59 13.27 2.09
CA PHE A 199 -3.14 12.18 2.88
C PHE A 199 -4.56 12.47 3.36
N VAL A 200 -5.50 11.60 2.98
CA VAL A 200 -6.93 11.66 3.30
C VAL A 200 -7.36 10.35 3.96
N ARG A 201 -8.25 10.40 4.97
CA ARG A 201 -8.56 9.23 5.82
C ARG A 201 -9.34 8.13 5.10
N THR A 202 -10.13 8.47 4.08
CA THR A 202 -11.06 7.53 3.44
C THR A 202 -10.90 7.47 1.92
N GLN A 203 -11.25 6.33 1.34
CA GLN A 203 -11.17 6.11 -0.11
C GLN A 203 -12.06 7.09 -0.90
N ALA A 204 -13.30 7.30 -0.45
CA ALA A 204 -14.19 8.30 -1.04
C ALA A 204 -13.70 9.74 -0.83
N GLY A 205 -12.92 10.01 0.22
CA GLY A 205 -12.25 11.30 0.41
C GLY A 205 -11.09 11.52 -0.57
N VAL A 206 -10.32 10.47 -0.89
CA VAL A 206 -9.29 10.50 -1.92
C VAL A 206 -9.89 10.83 -3.29
N ASP A 207 -10.99 10.18 -3.65
CA ASP A 207 -11.68 10.42 -4.92
C ASP A 207 -12.23 11.85 -4.99
N ARG A 208 -13.03 12.27 -3.99
CA ARG A 208 -13.60 13.63 -3.95
C ARG A 208 -12.53 14.73 -4.04
N LEU A 209 -11.42 14.60 -3.32
CA LEU A 209 -10.35 15.59 -3.40
C LEU A 209 -9.63 15.54 -4.75
N THR A 210 -9.47 14.36 -5.37
CA THR A 210 -8.89 14.28 -6.72
C THR A 210 -9.79 14.95 -7.75
N ASP A 211 -11.11 14.73 -7.67
CA ASP A 211 -12.11 15.37 -8.53
C ASP A 211 -12.16 16.90 -8.30
N GLN A 212 -12.08 17.36 -7.05
CA GLN A 212 -12.01 18.77 -6.66
C GLN A 212 -10.73 19.46 -7.17
N LEU A 213 -9.58 18.78 -7.12
CA LEU A 213 -8.31 19.31 -7.64
C LEU A 213 -8.31 19.35 -9.17
N THR A 214 -8.68 18.26 -9.83
CA THR A 214 -8.71 18.17 -11.30
C THR A 214 -9.72 19.12 -11.93
N SER A 215 -10.92 19.28 -11.36
CA SER A 215 -11.91 20.27 -11.84
C SER A 215 -11.41 21.71 -11.74
N LYS A 216 -10.58 22.04 -10.75
CA LYS A 216 -9.88 23.34 -10.64
C LYS A 216 -8.63 23.46 -11.54
N GLY A 217 -8.29 22.42 -12.31
CA GLY A 217 -7.18 22.43 -13.27
C GLY A 217 -5.85 21.86 -12.77
N ILE A 218 -5.84 21.24 -11.60
CA ILE A 218 -4.64 20.67 -10.98
C ILE A 218 -4.48 19.22 -11.44
N ALA A 219 -3.32 18.87 -12.01
CA ALA A 219 -3.00 17.53 -12.46
C ALA A 219 -2.77 16.58 -11.27
N ALA A 220 -3.86 15.97 -10.79
CA ALA A 220 -3.88 15.13 -9.59
C ALA A 220 -4.20 13.65 -9.88
N GLY A 221 -3.61 12.75 -9.10
CA GLY A 221 -3.84 11.30 -9.17
C GLY A 221 -4.40 10.71 -7.87
N ALA A 222 -5.39 9.81 -7.98
CA ALA A 222 -6.03 9.12 -6.86
C ALA A 222 -5.41 7.74 -6.57
N LEU A 223 -4.96 7.48 -5.34
CA LEU A 223 -4.37 6.19 -4.93
C LEU A 223 -4.96 5.65 -3.61
N HIS A 224 -5.86 4.67 -3.73
CA HIS A 224 -6.48 3.97 -2.61
C HIS A 224 -6.62 2.46 -2.90
N GLY A 225 -7.10 1.69 -1.93
CA GLY A 225 -7.24 0.22 -2.04
C GLY A 225 -8.25 -0.24 -3.11
N GLY A 226 -9.28 0.57 -3.39
CA GLY A 226 -10.30 0.31 -4.40
C GLY A 226 -9.91 0.61 -5.85
N LYS A 227 -8.75 1.25 -6.11
CA LYS A 227 -8.23 1.35 -7.48
C LYS A 227 -7.69 -0.01 -7.94
N THR A 228 -7.97 -0.39 -9.19
CA THR A 228 -7.40 -1.60 -9.79
C THR A 228 -5.87 -1.48 -9.89
N GLN A 229 -5.16 -2.61 -9.96
CA GLN A 229 -3.68 -2.57 -9.97
C GLN A 229 -3.12 -1.78 -11.15
N ALA A 230 -3.74 -1.90 -12.34
CA ALA A 230 -3.34 -1.14 -13.52
C ALA A 230 -3.48 0.38 -13.31
N VAL A 231 -4.54 0.83 -12.62
CA VAL A 231 -4.71 2.24 -12.25
C VAL A 231 -3.65 2.65 -11.21
N ARG A 232 -3.45 1.87 -10.14
CA ARG A 232 -2.41 2.15 -9.11
C ARG A 232 -1.03 2.32 -9.73
N THR A 233 -0.62 1.40 -10.60
CA THR A 233 0.67 1.45 -11.31
C THR A 233 0.76 2.64 -12.26
N ARG A 234 -0.29 2.97 -13.05
CA ARG A 234 -0.28 4.16 -13.92
C ARG A 234 -0.20 5.46 -13.10
N THR A 235 -0.98 5.58 -12.02
CA THR A 235 -0.98 6.77 -11.16
C THR A 235 0.38 6.99 -10.49
N LEU A 236 1.03 5.93 -10.01
CA LEU A 236 2.38 6.02 -9.44
C LEU A 236 3.44 6.36 -10.49
N ALA A 237 3.33 5.84 -11.71
CA ALA A 237 4.18 6.27 -12.83
C ALA A 237 3.97 7.75 -13.15
N ALA A 238 2.73 8.21 -13.34
CA ALA A 238 2.43 9.62 -13.64
C ALA A 238 2.92 10.60 -12.55
N PHE A 239 2.90 10.20 -11.27
CA PHE A 239 3.47 10.98 -10.17
C PHE A 239 5.01 10.95 -10.13
N ARG A 240 5.64 9.78 -10.38
CA ARG A 240 7.10 9.65 -10.49
C ARG A 240 7.65 10.41 -11.71
N ASP A 241 6.90 10.45 -12.80
CA ASP A 241 7.30 11.01 -14.09
C ASP A 241 6.86 12.49 -14.24
N GLY A 242 6.28 13.08 -13.18
CA GLY A 242 5.92 14.50 -13.10
C GLY A 242 4.61 14.92 -13.79
N LEU A 243 3.99 14.03 -14.56
CA LEU A 243 2.72 14.26 -15.29
C LEU A 243 1.55 14.64 -14.36
N THR A 244 1.55 14.13 -13.12
CA THR A 244 0.64 14.57 -12.05
C THR A 244 1.45 14.93 -10.81
N PRO A 245 1.78 16.21 -10.55
CA PRO A 245 2.57 16.62 -9.37
C PRO A 245 1.81 16.45 -8.04
N ALA A 246 0.48 16.35 -8.06
CA ALA A 246 -0.33 16.06 -6.89
C ALA A 246 -0.75 14.58 -6.84
N LEU A 247 -0.49 13.90 -5.71
CA LEU A 247 -0.97 12.55 -5.44
C LEU A 247 -1.86 12.55 -4.18
N VAL A 248 -3.12 12.16 -4.33
CA VAL A 248 -4.06 12.02 -3.22
C VAL A 248 -4.14 10.56 -2.81
N ALA A 249 -3.94 10.24 -1.54
CA ALA A 249 -3.86 8.86 -1.07
C ALA A 249 -4.41 8.62 0.35
N THR A 250 -4.81 7.38 0.61
CA THR A 250 -5.04 6.84 1.96
C THR A 250 -3.77 6.17 2.48
N ASP A 251 -3.54 6.18 3.79
CA ASP A 251 -2.39 5.54 4.47
C ASP A 251 -1.99 4.19 3.86
N VAL A 252 -2.86 3.19 3.98
CA VAL A 252 -2.67 1.80 3.50
C VAL A 252 -2.25 1.70 2.02
N ALA A 253 -2.59 2.68 1.19
CA ALA A 253 -2.24 2.71 -0.23
C ALA A 253 -0.96 3.48 -0.54
N ALA A 254 -0.54 4.41 0.34
CA ALA A 254 0.72 5.15 0.23
C ALA A 254 1.88 4.52 1.03
N ARG A 255 1.58 3.58 1.94
CA ARG A 255 2.56 2.68 2.54
C ARG A 255 3.32 1.91 1.43
N GLY A 256 4.65 1.82 1.53
CA GLY A 256 5.51 1.33 0.45
C GLY A 256 5.64 2.22 -0.80
N ILE A 257 5.19 3.49 -0.82
CA ILE A 257 5.59 4.42 -1.90
C ILE A 257 7.07 4.78 -1.76
N HIS A 258 7.85 4.46 -2.80
CA HIS A 258 9.16 5.03 -3.06
C HIS A 258 9.15 5.88 -4.34
N VAL A 259 8.90 7.18 -4.15
CA VAL A 259 9.17 8.23 -5.13
C VAL A 259 10.05 9.26 -4.43
N ASP A 260 11.06 9.76 -5.13
CA ASP A 260 12.02 10.75 -4.61
C ASP A 260 11.64 12.17 -5.06
N GLY A 261 12.18 13.20 -4.41
CA GLY A 261 11.83 14.60 -4.70
C GLY A 261 10.36 14.94 -4.47
N ILE A 262 9.76 14.37 -3.41
CA ILE A 262 8.48 14.82 -2.83
C ILE A 262 8.83 15.97 -1.89
N SER A 263 8.52 17.21 -2.28
CA SER A 263 8.87 18.42 -1.52
C SER A 263 7.87 18.77 -0.42
N LEU A 264 6.64 18.26 -0.50
CA LEU A 264 5.57 18.57 0.45
C LEU A 264 4.71 17.34 0.77
N VAL A 265 4.47 17.11 2.06
CA VAL A 265 3.44 16.17 2.56
C VAL A 265 2.33 16.98 3.22
N VAL A 266 1.07 16.71 2.84
CA VAL A 266 -0.12 17.40 3.36
C VAL A 266 -1.06 16.40 4.01
N HIS A 267 -1.16 16.44 5.34
CA HIS A 267 -2.22 15.73 6.06
C HIS A 267 -3.52 16.53 5.96
N VAL A 268 -4.29 16.30 4.90
CA VAL A 268 -5.62 16.91 4.71
C VAL A 268 -6.59 16.42 5.78
N ASP A 269 -6.43 15.16 6.18
CA ASP A 269 -6.93 14.61 7.44
C ASP A 269 -5.73 14.28 8.33
N ALA A 270 -5.69 14.81 9.56
CA ALA A 270 -4.70 14.39 10.55
C ALA A 270 -4.78 12.86 10.82
N PRO A 271 -3.63 12.16 10.94
CA PRO A 271 -3.60 10.73 11.28
C PRO A 271 -4.12 10.48 12.71
N ASN A 272 -4.39 9.21 13.02
CA ASN A 272 -4.98 8.84 14.31
C ASN A 272 -3.93 8.81 15.44
N ASP A 273 -2.69 8.44 15.11
CA ASP A 273 -1.58 8.25 16.03
C ASP A 273 -0.23 8.75 15.47
N ALA A 274 0.78 8.73 16.34
CA ALA A 274 2.12 9.25 16.07
C ALA A 274 2.96 8.38 15.12
N LYS A 275 2.71 7.06 15.04
CA LYS A 275 3.42 6.14 14.14
C LYS A 275 3.00 6.45 12.70
N ASP A 276 1.70 6.55 12.44
CA ASP A 276 1.19 6.98 11.13
C ASP A 276 1.60 8.43 10.79
N TYR A 277 1.69 9.35 11.76
CA TYR A 277 2.23 10.71 11.50
C TYR A 277 3.66 10.67 10.93
N LEU A 278 4.56 9.93 11.57
CA LEU A 278 5.95 9.81 11.12
C LEU A 278 6.07 9.00 9.81
N HIS A 279 5.23 7.98 9.60
CA HIS A 279 5.18 7.19 8.36
C HIS A 279 4.73 7.99 7.13
N ARG A 280 3.91 9.03 7.33
CA ARG A 280 3.52 10.01 6.31
C ARG A 280 4.60 11.06 6.10
N ALA A 281 5.14 11.63 7.19
CA ALA A 281 6.20 12.62 7.14
C ALA A 281 7.43 12.09 6.37
N GLY A 282 7.87 10.86 6.67
CA GLY A 282 8.92 10.13 5.96
C GLY A 282 8.64 9.75 4.49
N ARG A 283 7.66 10.38 3.83
CA ARG A 283 7.55 10.43 2.37
C ARG A 283 8.33 11.61 1.76
N THR A 284 8.54 12.70 2.51
CA THR A 284 9.48 13.79 2.16
C THR A 284 10.82 13.62 2.90
N ALA A 285 11.73 14.59 2.77
CA ALA A 285 13.09 14.62 3.34
C ALA A 285 13.88 13.30 3.17
N ARG A 286 13.94 12.81 1.93
CA ARG A 286 14.59 11.55 1.56
C ARG A 286 15.98 11.80 1.00
N ALA A 287 16.92 10.90 1.33
CA ALA A 287 18.32 10.95 0.89
C ALA A 287 19.14 12.17 1.35
N GLY A 288 18.67 12.92 2.37
CA GLY A 288 19.38 14.08 2.94
C GLY A 288 18.81 15.44 2.53
N GLU A 289 17.85 15.46 1.60
CA GLU A 289 17.05 16.65 1.30
C GLU A 289 16.22 17.09 2.50
N SER A 290 15.89 18.38 2.59
CA SER A 290 14.86 18.89 3.51
C SER A 290 13.45 18.59 2.97
N GLY A 291 12.42 18.80 3.80
CA GLY A 291 11.04 18.53 3.39
C GLY A 291 9.97 19.12 4.30
N THR A 292 8.90 19.66 3.73
CA THR A 292 7.83 20.31 4.51
C THR A 292 6.68 19.34 4.78
N VAL A 293 6.15 19.35 6.02
CA VAL A 293 5.04 18.51 6.47
C VAL A 293 3.93 19.37 7.06
N VAL A 294 2.88 19.59 6.28
CA VAL A 294 1.70 20.40 6.64
C VAL A 294 0.60 19.50 7.17
N THR A 295 0.02 19.85 8.32
CA THR A 295 -1.21 19.21 8.84
C THR A 295 -2.35 20.21 8.89
N LEU A 296 -3.43 19.94 8.14
CA LEU A 296 -4.64 20.76 8.17
C LEU A 296 -5.53 20.33 9.34
N ALA A 297 -6.00 21.29 10.13
CA ALA A 297 -6.91 21.04 11.24
C ALA A 297 -7.99 22.12 11.33
N SER A 298 -9.22 21.74 11.67
CA SER A 298 -10.23 22.73 12.07
C SER A 298 -9.92 23.29 13.48
N PRO A 299 -10.45 24.47 13.86
CA PRO A 299 -10.31 25.00 15.22
C PRO A 299 -10.75 24.01 16.32
N LYS A 300 -11.73 23.14 16.04
CA LYS A 300 -12.20 22.08 16.95
C LYS A 300 -11.18 20.95 17.14
N GLN A 301 -10.31 20.72 16.15
CA GLN A 301 -9.29 19.65 16.16
C GLN A 301 -7.92 20.12 16.70
N GLN A 302 -7.70 21.43 16.89
CA GLN A 302 -6.40 21.99 17.28
C GLN A 302 -5.76 21.29 18.50
N ARG A 303 -6.55 21.01 19.56
CA ARG A 303 -6.07 20.29 20.76
C ARG A 303 -5.67 18.83 20.45
N GLN A 304 -6.46 18.13 19.64
CA GLN A 304 -6.18 16.74 19.24
C GLN A 304 -4.89 16.66 18.40
N VAL A 305 -4.70 17.59 17.47
CA VAL A 305 -3.52 17.64 16.60
C VAL A 305 -2.26 18.06 17.37
N SER A 306 -2.36 18.99 18.31
CA SER A 306 -1.23 19.33 19.21
C SER A 306 -0.80 18.14 20.08
N ALA A 307 -1.76 17.39 20.64
CA ALA A 307 -1.46 16.16 21.38
C ALA A 307 -0.98 14.99 20.49
N LEU A 308 -1.26 15.03 19.18
CA LEU A 308 -0.75 14.08 18.20
C LEU A 308 0.71 14.39 17.85
N THR A 309 1.04 15.64 17.53
CA THR A 309 2.40 16.05 17.15
C THR A 309 3.37 15.96 18.33
N GLY A 310 2.93 16.32 19.55
CA GLY A 310 3.73 16.13 20.76
C GLY A 310 4.07 14.65 21.03
N ARG A 311 3.15 13.71 20.76
CA ARG A 311 3.42 12.26 20.85
C ARG A 311 4.30 11.74 19.71
N ALA A 312 4.36 12.43 18.58
CA ALA A 312 5.31 12.15 17.48
C ALA A 312 6.70 12.78 17.72
N GLY A 313 6.89 13.52 18.81
CA GLY A 313 8.14 14.21 19.12
C GLY A 313 8.42 15.46 18.27
N VAL A 314 7.43 15.94 17.49
CA VAL A 314 7.59 17.09 16.59
C VAL A 314 6.96 18.35 17.19
N GLN A 315 7.64 19.49 17.03
CA GLN A 315 7.17 20.81 17.48
C GLN A 315 6.78 21.67 16.27
N PRO A 316 5.51 21.62 15.82
CA PRO A 316 5.11 22.28 14.58
C PRO A 316 4.85 23.78 14.77
N THR A 317 5.14 24.58 13.75
CA THR A 317 4.64 25.96 13.67
C THR A 317 3.12 25.94 13.50
N VAL A 318 2.39 26.52 14.47
CA VAL A 318 0.93 26.54 14.46
C VAL A 318 0.40 27.93 14.08
N LYS A 319 -0.33 28.03 12.98
CA LYS A 319 -0.92 29.29 12.48
C LYS A 319 -2.37 29.07 12.04
N ARG A 320 -3.21 30.08 12.18
CA ARG A 320 -4.51 30.14 11.49
C ARG A 320 -4.25 30.70 10.10
N ILE A 321 -4.87 30.11 9.08
CA ILE A 321 -4.79 30.61 7.71
C ILE A 321 -6.15 30.59 7.01
N ARG A 322 -6.27 31.46 6.00
CA ARG A 322 -7.31 31.58 4.99
C ARG A 322 -6.72 31.33 3.59
N PRO A 323 -7.55 31.23 2.55
CA PRO A 323 -7.06 31.20 1.17
C PRO A 323 -6.32 32.50 0.84
N GLY A 324 -5.23 32.40 0.08
CA GLY A 324 -4.40 33.54 -0.32
C GLY A 324 -3.52 34.18 0.77
N ASP A 325 -3.54 33.71 2.03
CA ASP A 325 -2.67 34.23 3.09
C ASP A 325 -1.18 34.05 2.74
N GLU A 326 -0.35 35.08 2.97
CA GLU A 326 1.09 35.06 2.68
C GLU A 326 1.81 33.85 3.31
N HIS A 327 1.47 33.49 4.55
CA HIS A 327 2.07 32.33 5.24
C HIS A 327 1.66 30.98 4.64
N LEU A 328 0.52 30.89 3.94
CA LEU A 328 0.16 29.71 3.15
C LEU A 328 1.09 29.58 1.94
N VAL A 329 1.37 30.70 1.26
CA VAL A 329 2.29 30.74 0.11
C VAL A 329 3.73 30.45 0.55
N GLU A 330 4.21 31.08 1.63
CA GLU A 330 5.53 30.88 2.23
C GLU A 330 5.82 29.41 2.54
N VAL A 331 4.95 28.77 3.34
CA VAL A 331 5.17 27.40 3.82
C VAL A 331 4.94 26.36 2.73
N THR A 332 3.97 26.59 1.84
CA THR A 332 3.48 25.53 0.95
C THR A 332 3.80 25.75 -0.52
N GLY A 333 4.31 26.92 -0.92
CA GLY A 333 4.45 27.27 -2.33
C GLY A 333 3.10 27.39 -3.05
N ALA A 334 2.01 27.60 -2.31
CA ALA A 334 0.65 27.68 -2.83
C ALA A 334 0.48 28.77 -3.90
N ARG A 335 -0.39 28.51 -4.87
CA ARG A 335 -0.68 29.41 -6.01
C ARG A 335 -2.16 29.34 -6.34
N GLU A 336 -2.70 30.36 -7.00
CA GLU A 336 -4.06 30.27 -7.50
C GLU A 336 -4.14 29.25 -8.67
N PRO A 337 -5.03 28.24 -8.62
CA PRO A 337 -5.18 27.27 -9.70
C PRO A 337 -5.74 27.90 -10.97
N SER A 338 -5.53 27.25 -12.12
CA SER A 338 -5.93 27.78 -13.43
C SER A 338 -7.45 27.88 -13.65
N GLY A 339 -8.26 27.16 -12.86
CA GLY A 339 -9.71 27.08 -13.01
C GLY A 339 -10.19 26.28 -14.23
N ILE A 340 -9.28 25.84 -15.11
CA ILE A 340 -9.59 25.11 -16.34
C ILE A 340 -9.40 23.61 -16.06
N ALA A 341 -10.50 22.87 -15.98
CA ALA A 341 -10.52 21.45 -15.61
C ALA A 341 -9.47 20.61 -16.38
N TRP A 342 -8.60 19.93 -15.61
CA TRP A 342 -7.55 19.08 -16.15
C TRP A 342 -8.08 17.68 -16.44
N TYR A 343 -7.72 17.15 -17.61
CA TYR A 343 -8.00 15.78 -18.01
C TYR A 343 -6.68 15.05 -18.33
N PRO A 344 -6.50 13.81 -17.86
CA PRO A 344 -5.30 13.04 -18.18
C PRO A 344 -5.20 12.82 -19.70
N PRO A 345 -4.03 13.03 -20.32
CA PRO A 345 -3.84 12.78 -21.74
C PRO A 345 -4.26 11.35 -22.11
N LYS A 346 -5.17 11.23 -23.08
CA LYS A 346 -5.55 9.92 -23.61
C LYS A 346 -4.33 9.31 -24.32
N GLU A 347 -3.73 8.30 -23.69
CA GLU A 347 -2.72 7.44 -24.31
C GLU A 347 -3.22 7.02 -25.71
N ARG A 348 -2.51 7.46 -26.77
CA ARG A 348 -2.77 6.95 -28.11
C ARG A 348 -2.41 5.47 -28.09
N ALA A 349 -3.43 4.61 -28.11
CA ALA A 349 -3.22 3.16 -28.21
C ALA A 349 -2.27 2.89 -29.39
N PRO A 350 -1.22 2.06 -29.21
CA PRO A 350 -0.22 1.85 -30.24
C PRO A 350 -0.93 1.33 -31.50
N LYS A 351 -0.77 2.04 -32.61
CA LYS A 351 -1.25 1.56 -33.91
C LYS A 351 -0.62 0.20 -34.14
N ARG A 352 -1.43 -0.86 -34.12
CA ARG A 352 -1.01 -2.17 -34.60
C ARG A 352 -0.77 -2.04 -36.09
N GLU A 353 0.47 -1.82 -36.49
CA GLU A 353 0.89 -1.94 -37.88
C GLU A 353 0.65 -3.38 -38.31
N PHE A 354 -0.44 -3.58 -39.06
CA PHE A 354 -0.77 -4.85 -39.67
C PHE A 354 0.23 -5.08 -40.79
N ASN A 355 1.34 -5.72 -40.44
CA ASN A 355 2.44 -6.01 -41.35
C ASN A 355 1.95 -6.99 -42.43
N ARG A 356 1.43 -6.45 -43.54
CA ARG A 356 1.06 -7.19 -44.76
C ARG A 356 2.34 -7.56 -45.51
N THR A 357 3.18 -8.39 -44.88
CA THR A 357 4.30 -9.04 -45.58
C THR A 357 3.76 -9.93 -46.70
N GLY A 358 4.41 -9.85 -47.86
CA GLY A 358 3.83 -10.33 -49.11
C GLY A 358 3.71 -11.86 -49.20
N ARG A 359 2.71 -12.33 -49.97
CA ARG A 359 2.57 -13.73 -50.37
C ARG A 359 2.70 -13.86 -51.88
N THR A 360 3.91 -13.66 -52.39
CA THR A 360 4.25 -13.76 -53.82
C THR A 360 4.53 -15.20 -54.23
N ALA A 361 3.47 -15.90 -54.65
CA ALA A 361 3.49 -17.06 -55.55
C ALA A 361 2.09 -17.14 -56.22
N GLY A 362 1.92 -17.38 -57.51
CA GLY A 362 2.88 -17.77 -58.55
C GLY A 362 2.45 -19.10 -59.19
N GLY A 363 1.73 -19.07 -60.33
CA GLY A 363 1.24 -20.29 -60.99
C GLY A 363 -0.02 -20.13 -61.84
N SER A 364 0.17 -19.73 -63.10
CA SER A 364 -0.60 -20.08 -64.31
C SER A 364 -2.01 -20.75 -64.24
N SER A 365 -2.97 -20.06 -64.87
CA SER A 365 -3.80 -20.58 -65.98
C SER A 365 -4.81 -21.73 -65.79
N ARG A 366 -6.10 -21.39 -65.83
CA ARG A 366 -7.09 -22.03 -66.74
C ARG A 366 -8.33 -21.14 -66.97
N PRO A 367 -8.77 -20.88 -68.21
CA PRO A 367 -9.95 -20.05 -68.50
C PRO A 367 -11.22 -20.86 -68.81
N GLY A 368 -12.40 -20.24 -68.60
CA GLY A 368 -13.71 -20.74 -69.02
C GLY A 368 -14.79 -20.58 -67.94
N GLY A 369 -16.02 -20.09 -68.23
CA GLY A 369 -16.51 -19.50 -69.48
C GLY A 369 -18.04 -19.58 -69.58
N SER A 370 -18.74 -18.44 -69.72
CA SER A 370 -20.22 -18.30 -69.63
C SER A 370 -20.78 -18.69 -68.24
N SER A 371 -22.04 -18.46 -67.79
CA SER A 371 -23.31 -17.89 -68.32
C SER A 371 -24.19 -17.59 -67.07
N ARG A 372 -25.08 -16.58 -66.91
CA ARG A 372 -25.49 -15.33 -67.60
C ARG A 372 -26.28 -14.45 -66.56
N TYR A 373 -26.77 -13.26 -66.96
CA TYR A 373 -27.99 -12.50 -66.56
C TYR A 373 -28.79 -12.95 -65.30
N GLY A 374 -29.35 -12.08 -64.44
CA GLY A 374 -29.63 -10.63 -64.50
C GLY A 374 -30.04 -10.07 -63.10
N SER A 375 -30.25 -8.77 -62.86
CA SER A 375 -31.40 -7.94 -63.32
C SER A 375 -32.76 -8.56 -62.93
N HIS A 376 -33.63 -7.99 -62.08
CA HIS A 376 -33.73 -6.63 -61.51
C HIS A 376 -34.53 -6.62 -60.16
N SER A 377 -34.50 -5.47 -59.46
CA SER A 377 -35.48 -4.86 -58.51
C SER A 377 -36.44 -5.64 -57.58
N ARG A 378 -36.52 -5.10 -56.33
CA ARG A 378 -37.65 -4.95 -55.36
C ARG A 378 -39.08 -4.90 -55.95
N PRO A 379 -40.19 -5.18 -55.19
CA PRO A 379 -40.42 -4.68 -53.81
C PRO A 379 -41.14 -5.64 -52.81
N GLU A 380 -42.10 -5.14 -52.01
CA GLU A 380 -42.44 -5.56 -50.63
C GLU A 380 -43.74 -6.40 -50.45
N ARG A 381 -43.89 -6.96 -49.23
CA ARG A 381 -45.09 -6.97 -48.33
C ARG A 381 -46.08 -8.17 -48.28
N SER A 382 -46.28 -8.62 -47.01
CA SER A 382 -47.51 -9.11 -46.33
C SER A 382 -48.22 -10.46 -46.62
N GLU A 383 -48.19 -11.33 -45.59
CA GLU A 383 -49.31 -12.08 -44.93
C GLU A 383 -49.87 -13.45 -45.41
N ARG A 384 -50.03 -14.36 -44.40
CA ARG A 384 -51.07 -15.43 -44.19
C ARG A 384 -51.00 -16.79 -44.96
N PRO A 385 -51.76 -17.87 -44.56
CA PRO A 385 -52.18 -18.35 -43.21
C PRO A 385 -52.18 -19.93 -43.04
N ASP A 386 -53.07 -20.46 -42.16
CA ASP A 386 -53.54 -21.85 -41.89
C ASP A 386 -52.63 -22.82 -41.09
N ARG A 387 -53.08 -23.65 -40.10
CA ARG A 387 -54.29 -24.49 -39.79
C ARG A 387 -54.29 -25.86 -40.53
N GLY A 388 -54.63 -27.03 -39.96
CA GLY A 388 -55.06 -27.52 -38.62
C GLY A 388 -55.83 -28.88 -38.78
N ASP A 389 -56.16 -29.75 -37.80
CA ASP A 389 -55.91 -29.94 -36.35
C ASP A 389 -56.44 -31.36 -35.92
N ARG A 390 -56.02 -31.94 -34.76
CA ARG A 390 -56.65 -33.06 -33.97
C ARG A 390 -56.74 -34.52 -34.50
N PRO A 391 -57.20 -35.52 -33.67
CA PRO A 391 -57.40 -35.61 -32.19
C PRO A 391 -56.48 -36.71 -31.55
N GLU A 392 -56.54 -37.23 -30.30
CA GLU A 392 -57.56 -37.54 -29.25
C GLU A 392 -56.97 -37.36 -27.80
N ARG A 393 -57.67 -36.77 -26.80
CA ARG A 393 -58.56 -37.37 -25.75
C ARG A 393 -57.90 -38.44 -24.83
N THR A 394 -58.03 -38.45 -23.48
CA THR A 394 -58.59 -37.55 -22.41
C THR A 394 -58.08 -38.06 -21.02
N ASP A 395 -58.17 -37.43 -19.82
CA ASP A 395 -58.72 -36.14 -19.35
C ASP A 395 -57.94 -35.49 -18.15
N ARG A 396 -58.28 -35.82 -16.87
CA ARG A 396 -58.10 -34.93 -15.68
C ARG A 396 -58.41 -35.66 -14.33
N PRO A 397 -58.44 -35.02 -13.12
CA PRO A 397 -57.98 -33.68 -12.65
C PRO A 397 -57.03 -33.79 -11.39
N ALA A 398 -56.71 -32.81 -10.52
CA ALA A 398 -57.28 -31.48 -10.22
C ALA A 398 -56.32 -30.50 -9.47
N ARG A 399 -56.46 -29.19 -9.78
CA ARG A 399 -56.37 -27.97 -8.91
C ARG A 399 -55.08 -27.61 -8.12
N SER A 400 -54.75 -26.33 -7.85
CA SER A 400 -54.94 -25.03 -8.55
C SER A 400 -54.40 -23.84 -7.70
N ASP A 401 -53.59 -22.94 -8.31
CA ASP A 401 -53.56 -21.46 -8.09
C ASP A 401 -53.20 -20.87 -6.70
N SER A 402 -52.83 -19.58 -6.51
CA SER A 402 -52.73 -18.38 -7.40
C SER A 402 -51.62 -17.38 -6.94
N PHE A 403 -51.45 -16.28 -7.70
CA PHE A 403 -50.45 -15.19 -7.54
C PHE A 403 -50.96 -13.99 -6.71
N ALA A 404 -50.06 -13.10 -6.21
CA ALA A 404 -50.06 -11.62 -6.44
C ALA A 404 -49.18 -10.76 -5.46
N ARG A 405 -49.06 -9.46 -5.75
CA ARG A 405 -48.36 -8.32 -5.07
C ARG A 405 -49.34 -7.11 -5.00
N PRO A 406 -49.11 -5.93 -4.34
CA PRO A 406 -47.90 -5.32 -3.72
C PRO A 406 -48.20 -4.91 -2.23
N PRO A 407 -47.91 -3.72 -1.60
CA PRO A 407 -46.92 -2.64 -1.84
C PRO A 407 -46.04 -2.18 -0.63
N ARG A 408 -46.58 -1.44 0.36
CA ARG A 408 -45.96 -0.72 1.52
C ARG A 408 -47.06 -0.51 2.62
N ALA A 409 -46.94 0.17 3.78
CA ALA A 409 -45.97 1.06 4.46
C ALA A 409 -46.34 1.12 5.99
N ASP A 410 -45.68 1.79 6.97
CA ASP A 410 -44.40 2.53 7.04
C ASP A 410 -43.75 2.47 8.47
N SER A 411 -43.77 3.56 9.27
CA SER A 411 -43.01 3.78 10.54
C SER A 411 -43.85 4.54 11.61
N PRO A 412 -43.43 4.72 12.90
CA PRO A 412 -42.26 4.18 13.63
C PRO A 412 -42.58 3.56 15.03
N ALA A 413 -41.64 2.80 15.63
CA ALA A 413 -41.63 2.47 17.07
C ALA A 413 -40.21 2.12 17.61
N ARG A 414 -40.02 2.11 18.94
CA ARG A 414 -38.73 1.86 19.65
C ARG A 414 -38.60 0.41 20.19
N PRO A 415 -37.38 -0.07 20.52
CA PRO A 415 -37.10 -1.50 20.73
C PRO A 415 -37.40 -2.01 22.16
N ALA A 416 -37.68 -3.31 22.25
CA ALA A 416 -37.86 -4.04 23.51
C ALA A 416 -36.54 -4.65 24.05
N ARG A 417 -36.44 -4.65 25.37
CA ARG A 417 -35.32 -5.10 26.21
C ARG A 417 -35.27 -6.63 26.31
N ALA A 418 -34.10 -7.23 26.07
CA ALA A 418 -33.79 -8.62 26.42
C ALA A 418 -32.84 -8.66 27.63
N GLU A 419 -32.90 -9.73 28.43
CA GLU A 419 -32.49 -9.67 29.84
C GLU A 419 -31.13 -10.33 30.15
N ARG A 420 -30.57 -9.94 31.30
CA ARG A 420 -29.35 -10.51 31.86
C ARG A 420 -29.67 -11.79 32.63
N ARG A 421 -28.89 -12.85 32.45
CA ARG A 421 -28.67 -13.83 33.52
C ARG A 421 -27.52 -13.35 34.41
N ALA A 422 -27.62 -13.66 35.70
CA ALA A 422 -26.57 -13.45 36.67
C ALA A 422 -26.10 -14.82 37.20
N GLU A 423 -24.80 -14.93 37.47
CA GLU A 423 -24.22 -16.04 38.22
C GLU A 423 -23.60 -15.50 39.51
N ALA A 424 -23.63 -16.31 40.57
CA ALA A 424 -23.46 -15.83 41.94
C ALA A 424 -22.06 -16.08 42.50
N PHE A 425 -21.56 -15.14 43.31
CA PHE A 425 -20.41 -15.35 44.18
C PHE A 425 -20.81 -16.08 45.46
N PRO A 426 -20.09 -17.14 45.89
CA PRO A 426 -20.01 -17.51 47.29
C PRO A 426 -18.99 -16.61 48.02
N ALA A 427 -19.19 -16.39 49.32
CA ALA A 427 -18.30 -15.59 50.16
C ALA A 427 -17.68 -16.42 51.29
N GLY A 428 -16.46 -16.05 51.72
CA GLY A 428 -15.85 -16.57 52.95
C GLY A 428 -14.33 -16.80 52.86
N GLY A 429 -13.55 -16.04 53.63
CA GLY A 429 -12.10 -16.23 53.72
C GLY A 429 -11.39 -15.04 54.39
N ARG A 430 -11.15 -15.12 55.71
CA ARG A 430 -10.40 -14.10 56.46
C ARG A 430 -8.89 -14.22 56.19
N ARG A 431 -8.17 -13.09 56.21
CA ARG A 431 -6.79 -13.01 56.72
C ARG A 431 -6.42 -11.58 57.13
N GLU A 432 -5.44 -11.45 58.02
CA GLU A 432 -5.24 -10.27 58.86
C GLU A 432 -4.53 -9.08 58.18
N GLU A 433 -4.76 -7.90 58.77
CA GLU A 433 -3.89 -6.74 58.61
C GLU A 433 -2.51 -7.00 59.22
N SER A 434 -1.45 -6.46 58.60
CA SER A 434 -0.18 -6.20 59.30
C SER A 434 0.38 -4.86 58.87
N LYS A 435 0.77 -4.03 59.86
CA LYS A 435 1.27 -2.66 59.64
C LYS A 435 2.77 -2.69 59.33
N PRO A 436 3.29 -1.76 58.51
CA PRO A 436 4.73 -1.60 58.33
C PRO A 436 5.36 -0.99 59.60
N THR A 437 6.35 -1.68 60.18
CA THR A 437 7.25 -1.10 61.18
C THR A 437 8.52 -0.61 60.50
N GLY A 438 8.89 0.65 60.75
CA GLY A 438 10.14 1.22 60.24
C GLY A 438 11.31 0.96 61.21
N PHE A 439 12.50 0.73 60.65
CA PHE A 439 13.75 0.79 61.41
C PHE A 439 14.79 1.61 60.62
N GLN A 440 15.15 2.76 61.18
CA GLN A 440 16.51 3.30 61.11
C GLN A 440 17.31 2.62 62.25
N THR A 441 18.64 2.55 62.32
CA THR A 441 19.73 3.38 61.79
C THR A 441 20.97 2.50 61.49
N ASN A 442 22.07 3.16 61.08
CA ASN A 442 23.45 2.65 60.99
C ASN A 442 23.78 1.67 59.83
N GLY A 443 24.90 1.81 59.12
CA GLY A 443 25.86 2.92 59.13
C GLY A 443 27.31 2.50 58.96
N TYR A 444 27.76 2.24 57.74
CA TYR A 444 29.19 2.13 57.41
C TYR A 444 29.49 2.82 56.07
N ALA A 445 30.46 3.72 56.06
CA ALA A 445 30.85 4.49 54.88
C ALA A 445 32.11 3.91 54.23
N ALA A 446 32.02 3.53 52.96
CA ALA A 446 33.17 3.06 52.16
C ALA A 446 33.31 3.90 50.88
N LYS A 447 34.33 4.78 50.84
CA LYS A 447 34.67 5.57 49.64
C LYS A 447 35.31 4.66 48.58
N ARG A 448 34.87 4.73 47.32
CA ARG A 448 35.70 4.36 46.15
C ARG A 448 35.61 5.42 45.06
N ALA A 449 36.70 5.57 44.31
CA ALA A 449 36.98 6.76 43.51
C ALA A 449 36.51 6.65 42.04
N LYS A 450 36.26 7.81 41.44
CA LYS A 450 36.20 7.97 39.97
C LYS A 450 37.62 8.24 39.44
N PRO A 451 38.07 7.60 38.35
CA PRO A 451 39.36 7.94 37.73
C PRO A 451 39.27 9.30 37.01
N ARG A 452 40.30 10.14 37.15
CA ARG A 452 40.50 11.35 36.35
C ARG A 452 41.27 10.99 35.07
N VAL A 453 40.72 11.35 33.90
CA VAL A 453 41.46 11.35 32.63
C VAL A 453 42.32 12.62 32.56
N LYS A 454 43.56 12.51 32.05
CA LYS A 454 44.47 13.65 31.83
C LYS A 454 44.18 14.32 30.47
N PRO A 455 44.27 15.64 30.33
CA PRO A 455 44.30 16.29 29.02
C PRO A 455 45.64 16.00 28.31
N ALA A 456 45.61 15.92 26.97
CA ALA A 456 46.79 15.78 26.13
C ALA A 456 47.46 17.15 25.85
N ALA A 457 48.73 17.14 25.42
CA ALA A 457 49.53 18.34 25.22
C ALA A 457 49.25 19.04 23.88
N LYS A 458 49.54 20.35 23.83
CA LYS A 458 49.70 21.11 22.58
C LYS A 458 50.99 20.68 21.86
N PRO A 459 51.01 20.59 20.52
CA PRO A 459 52.21 20.88 19.75
C PRO A 459 52.37 22.40 19.56
N THR A 460 53.61 22.88 19.47
CA THR A 460 53.93 24.25 19.06
C THR A 460 54.92 24.24 17.90
N ARG A 461 54.49 24.70 16.73
CA ARG A 461 55.16 25.80 16.02
C ARG A 461 54.22 26.46 15.02
#